data_AF-A0A0U3R8P8-F1
#
_entry.id   AF-A0A0U3R8P8-F1
#
_cell.length_a   1.000
_cell.length_b   1.000
_cell.length_c   1.000
_cell.angle_alpha   90.00
_cell.angle_beta   90.00
_cell.angle_gamma   90.00
#
_symmetry.space_group_name_H-M   'P 1'
#
loop_
_entity.id
_entity.type
_entity.pdbx_description
1 polymer ?
#
loop_
_entity_poly.entity_id
_entity_poly.type
_entity_poly.pdbx_seq_one_letter_code
_entity_poly.pdbx_strand_id
1 'polypeptide(L)'
;MKEKIWRLNIDGVHEAKKERDITGKDVTLYLLPKEERERRLKALLEAIMQYHGGAKLSNFFTKVYPEVMVVALLKRKIPVIGDALRVKPGYVDGKLVLDVDLLKETIETFEDNIEKLYVGLFENRFANVEELKKAFEGMKKVEVLSMRELRERIQNIELGG
;
A
#
# COMPACT_ATOMS: atom_id res chain seq x y z
N MET A 1 -15.02 34.96 25.31
CA MET A 1 -13.78 34.46 24.67
C MET A 1 -14.18 33.81 23.35
N LYS A 2 -13.78 34.36 22.19
CA LYS A 2 -14.11 33.77 20.88
C LYS A 2 -13.08 32.71 20.55
N GLU A 3 -13.52 31.46 20.51
CA GLU A 3 -12.71 30.31 20.11
C GLU A 3 -12.37 30.44 18.62
N LYS A 4 -11.09 30.67 18.32
CA LYS A 4 -10.57 30.78 16.96
C LYS A 4 -10.43 29.37 16.41
N ILE A 5 -11.49 28.87 15.79
CA ILE A 5 -11.46 27.61 15.04
C ILE A 5 -10.55 27.85 13.82
N TRP A 6 -9.39 27.19 13.80
CA TRP A 6 -8.54 27.12 12.61
C TRP A 6 -9.31 26.38 11.52
N ARG A 7 -10.00 27.13 10.66
CA ARG A 7 -10.42 26.62 9.36
C ARG A 7 -9.15 26.42 8.55
N LEU A 8 -8.70 25.16 8.45
CA LEU A 8 -7.90 24.77 7.29
C LEU A 8 -8.71 25.23 6.07
N ASN A 9 -8.15 26.17 5.31
CA ASN A 9 -8.69 26.53 4.01
C ASN A 9 -8.49 25.30 3.14
N ILE A 10 -9.45 24.37 3.15
CA ILE A 10 -9.46 23.23 2.27
C ILE A 10 -10.09 23.73 0.97
N ASP A 11 -9.31 24.53 0.25
CA ASP A 11 -9.61 24.88 -1.13
C ASP A 11 -9.70 23.55 -1.90
N GLY A 12 -10.91 23.21 -2.38
CA GLY A 12 -11.15 22.00 -3.17
C GLY A 12 -11.98 20.89 -2.51
N VAL A 13 -12.76 21.12 -1.45
CA VAL A 13 -13.78 20.13 -1.04
C VAL A 13 -15.01 20.24 -1.94
N HIS A 14 -15.42 19.13 -2.56
CA HIS A 14 -16.60 19.10 -3.42
C HIS A 14 -17.91 18.83 -2.66
N GLU A 15 -17.90 18.00 -1.62
CA GLU A 15 -19.11 17.63 -0.89
C GLU A 15 -18.90 17.63 0.62
N ALA A 16 -19.78 18.35 1.32
CA ALA A 16 -19.91 18.35 2.76
C ALA A 16 -21.10 17.46 3.13
N LYS A 17 -20.84 16.20 3.50
CA LYS A 17 -21.89 15.29 3.96
C LYS A 17 -22.06 15.45 5.46
N LYS A 18 -23.26 15.79 5.92
CA LYS A 18 -23.59 15.78 7.34
C LYS A 18 -24.01 14.37 7.74
N GLU A 19 -23.27 13.76 8.66
CA GLU A 19 -23.62 12.49 9.28
C GLU A 19 -23.64 12.67 10.80
N ARG A 20 -24.51 11.91 11.48
CA ARG A 20 -24.48 11.83 12.94
C ARG A 20 -23.48 10.76 13.34
N ASP A 21 -22.52 11.14 14.17
CA ASP A 21 -21.60 10.16 14.75
C ASP A 21 -22.31 9.26 15.79
N ILE A 22 -21.57 8.28 16.31
CA ILE A 22 -22.05 7.35 17.35
C ILE A 22 -22.50 8.05 18.64
N THR A 23 -22.15 9.34 18.83
CA THR A 23 -22.53 10.16 19.98
C THR A 23 -23.75 11.05 19.69
N GLY A 24 -24.29 11.01 18.47
CA GLY A 24 -25.42 11.83 18.02
C GLY A 24 -25.04 13.25 17.62
N LYS A 25 -23.74 13.57 17.52
CA LYS A 25 -23.27 14.88 17.11
C LYS A 25 -23.21 14.97 15.59
N ASP A 26 -23.66 16.09 15.04
CA ASP A 26 -23.56 16.35 13.61
C ASP A 26 -22.08 16.59 13.24
N VAL A 27 -21.55 15.72 12.38
CA VAL A 27 -20.20 15.82 11.84
C VAL A 27 -20.30 16.10 10.35
N THR A 28 -19.53 17.09 9.88
CA THR A 28 -19.39 17.37 8.46
C THR A 28 -18.20 16.59 7.91
N LEU A 29 -18.47 15.62 7.04
CA LEU A 29 -17.46 14.91 6.27
C LEU A 29 -17.16 15.70 5.00
N TYR A 30 -15.90 16.08 4.84
CA TYR A 30 -15.41 16.78 3.66
C TYR A 30 -14.78 15.75 2.70
N LEU A 31 -15.41 15.52 1.55
CA LEU A 31 -14.90 14.59 0.54
C LEU A 31 -14.05 15.32 -0.51
N LEU A 32 -12.80 14.89 -0.66
CA LEU A 32 -11.91 15.40 -1.71
C LEU A 32 -12.32 14.89 -3.11
N PRO A 33 -12.12 15.68 -4.17
CA PRO A 33 -12.30 15.27 -5.56
C PRO A 33 -11.52 13.99 -5.86
N LYS A 34 -12.02 13.16 -6.78
CA LYS A 34 -11.38 11.89 -7.14
C LYS A 34 -9.94 12.10 -7.60
N GLU A 35 -9.73 13.10 -8.46
CA GLU A 35 -8.43 13.45 -9.04
C GLU A 35 -7.44 13.86 -7.94
N GLU A 36 -7.89 14.63 -6.96
CA GLU A 36 -7.07 15.07 -5.83
C GLU A 36 -6.73 13.90 -4.90
N ARG A 37 -7.68 12.97 -4.69
CA ARG A 37 -7.44 11.74 -3.92
C ARG A 37 -6.42 10.85 -4.59
N GLU A 38 -6.56 10.64 -5.90
CA GLU A 38 -5.61 9.86 -6.71
C GLU A 38 -4.22 10.49 -6.70
N ARG A 39 -4.13 11.82 -6.91
CA ARG A 39 -2.87 12.56 -6.84
C ARG A 39 -2.18 12.36 -5.49
N ARG A 40 -2.91 12.48 -4.38
CA ARG A 40 -2.38 12.27 -3.02
C ARG A 40 -1.97 10.83 -2.78
N LEU A 41 -2.75 9.86 -3.25
CA LEU A 41 -2.42 8.45 -3.13
C LEU A 41 -1.10 8.13 -3.86
N LYS A 42 -0.97 8.56 -5.12
CA LYS A 42 0.24 8.37 -5.92
C LYS A 42 1.46 8.99 -5.24
N ALA A 43 1.33 10.23 -4.77
CA ALA A 43 2.40 10.93 -4.05
C ALA A 43 2.79 10.21 -2.75
N LEU A 44 1.83 9.68 -1.99
CA LEU A 44 2.10 8.93 -0.76
C LEU A 44 2.85 7.62 -1.04
N LEU A 45 2.36 6.83 -2.00
CA LEU A 45 3.01 5.57 -2.38
C LEU A 45 4.42 5.80 -2.91
N GLU A 46 4.61 6.85 -3.72
CA GLU A 46 5.93 7.24 -4.21
C GLU A 46 6.86 7.68 -3.07
N ALA A 47 6.37 8.44 -2.10
CA ALA A 47 7.14 8.84 -0.93
C ALA A 47 7.57 7.64 -0.07
N ILE A 48 6.71 6.62 0.08
CA ILE A 48 7.06 5.37 0.78
C ILE A 48 8.17 4.62 0.04
N MET A 49 8.07 4.50 -1.29
CA MET A 49 9.10 3.84 -2.11
C MET A 49 10.44 4.57 -2.07
N GLN A 50 10.41 5.90 -2.01
CA GLN A 50 11.59 6.76 -1.97
C GLN A 50 11.99 7.16 -0.55
N TYR A 51 11.46 6.48 0.47
CA TYR A 51 11.80 6.80 1.85
C TYR A 51 13.27 6.43 2.09
N HIS A 52 14.13 7.40 1.85
CA HIS A 52 15.52 7.43 2.24
C HIS A 52 15.59 8.42 3.39
N GLY A 53 15.93 7.96 4.59
CA GLY A 53 16.12 8.85 5.73
C GLY A 53 17.10 9.96 5.37
N GLY A 54 16.65 11.20 5.20
CA GLY A 54 17.55 12.31 4.90
C GLY A 54 18.62 12.44 5.99
N ALA A 55 19.84 12.88 5.61
CA ALA A 55 21.02 13.32 6.40
C ALA A 55 21.51 12.49 7.61
N LYS A 56 20.65 11.78 8.35
CA LYS A 56 20.96 10.98 9.55
C LYS A 56 21.26 9.51 9.25
N LEU A 57 21.06 9.04 8.01
CA LEU A 57 21.51 7.70 7.57
C LEU A 57 23.03 7.53 7.67
N SER A 58 23.78 8.64 7.63
CA SER A 58 25.25 8.68 7.75
C SER A 58 25.76 8.09 9.07
N ASN A 59 24.95 8.01 10.13
CA ASN A 59 25.44 7.58 11.44
C ASN A 59 25.09 6.13 11.81
N PHE A 60 24.18 5.47 11.09
CA PHE A 60 23.69 4.14 11.50
C PHE A 60 23.63 3.07 10.40
N PHE A 61 23.92 3.39 9.13
CA PHE A 61 23.89 2.41 8.02
C PHE A 61 22.58 1.58 7.94
N THR A 62 21.49 2.06 8.52
CA THR A 62 20.20 1.36 8.55
C THR A 62 19.42 1.67 7.29
N LYS A 63 19.14 0.64 6.47
CA LYS A 63 18.28 0.79 5.29
C LYS A 63 16.84 1.04 5.75
N VAL A 64 16.18 2.03 5.18
CA VAL A 64 14.80 2.41 5.51
C VAL A 64 13.84 2.37 4.31
N TYR A 65 14.36 2.09 3.11
CA TYR A 65 13.53 1.86 1.95
C TYR A 65 12.97 0.42 1.97
N PRO A 66 11.74 0.19 1.46
CA PRO A 66 11.15 -1.14 1.43
C PRO A 66 11.90 -2.05 0.45
N GLU A 67 12.20 -3.29 0.85
CA GLU A 67 12.78 -4.30 -0.06
C GLU A 67 11.69 -5.08 -0.84
N VAL A 68 10.49 -5.11 -0.27
CA VAL A 68 9.24 -5.64 -0.84
C VAL A 68 8.09 -4.70 -0.46
N MET A 69 7.11 -4.54 -1.34
CA MET A 69 5.91 -3.74 -1.12
C MET A 69 4.70 -4.42 -1.76
N VAL A 70 3.61 -4.51 -1.01
CA VAL A 70 2.32 -5.01 -1.51
C VAL A 70 1.32 -3.86 -1.56
N VAL A 71 0.73 -3.62 -2.72
CA VAL A 71 -0.33 -2.63 -2.92
C VAL A 71 -1.60 -3.37 -3.28
N ALA A 72 -2.56 -3.39 -2.37
CA ALA A 72 -3.85 -4.07 -2.54
C ALA A 72 -5.00 -3.05 -2.66
N LEU A 73 -5.72 -3.12 -3.77
CA LEU A 73 -7.00 -2.45 -3.99
C LEU A 73 -8.10 -3.41 -3.55
N LEU A 74 -8.83 -3.02 -2.50
CA LEU A 74 -9.80 -3.88 -1.82
C LEU A 74 -11.21 -3.29 -1.89
N LYS A 75 -12.21 -4.15 -2.11
CA LYS A 75 -13.64 -3.79 -2.05
C LYS A 75 -14.08 -3.40 -0.64
N ARG A 76 -13.52 -4.06 0.37
CA ARG A 76 -13.77 -3.84 1.80
C ARG A 76 -12.44 -3.71 2.55
N LYS A 77 -12.41 -2.85 3.56
CA LYS A 77 -11.23 -2.51 4.36
C LYS A 77 -10.85 -3.63 5.35
N ILE A 78 -10.40 -4.77 4.82
CA ILE A 78 -9.95 -5.92 5.60
C ILE A 78 -8.42 -6.03 5.42
N PRO A 79 -7.59 -5.73 6.44
CA PRO A 79 -6.14 -5.58 6.28
C PRO A 79 -5.33 -6.90 6.31
N VAL A 80 -5.98 -8.04 6.08
CA VAL A 80 -5.41 -9.39 6.22
C VAL A 80 -4.17 -9.65 5.35
N ILE A 81 -4.06 -8.99 4.19
CA ILE A 81 -2.93 -9.16 3.27
C ILE A 81 -1.63 -8.63 3.90
N GLY A 82 -1.72 -7.57 4.71
CA GLY A 82 -0.56 -7.01 5.39
C GLY A 82 0.06 -7.97 6.40
N ASP A 83 -0.76 -8.75 7.09
CA ASP A 83 -0.31 -9.71 8.10
C ASP A 83 0.37 -10.94 7.49
N ALA A 84 0.05 -11.25 6.24
CA ALA A 84 0.56 -12.41 5.49
C ALA A 84 1.88 -12.14 4.76
N LEU A 85 2.25 -10.87 4.54
CA LEU A 85 3.55 -10.51 3.96
C LEU A 85 4.66 -10.71 5.00
N ARG A 86 5.21 -11.93 5.05
CA ARG A 86 6.23 -12.32 6.01
C ARG A 86 7.50 -12.82 5.35
N VAL A 87 8.61 -12.64 6.05
CA VAL A 87 9.89 -13.25 5.73
C VAL A 87 10.10 -14.41 6.70
N LYS A 88 10.40 -15.60 6.18
CA LYS A 88 10.76 -16.76 6.98
C LYS A 88 12.08 -16.48 7.72
N PRO A 89 12.27 -17.01 8.95
CA PRO A 89 13.54 -16.89 9.65
C PRO A 89 14.69 -17.47 8.83
N GLY A 90 15.85 -16.78 8.83
CA GLY A 90 17.06 -17.23 8.16
C GLY A 90 17.31 -16.61 6.78
N TYR A 91 18.33 -17.13 6.10
CA TYR A 91 18.78 -16.68 4.78
C TYR A 91 19.16 -17.87 3.92
N VAL A 92 18.95 -17.75 2.61
CA VAL A 92 19.47 -18.68 1.60
C VAL A 92 20.39 -17.88 0.68
N ASP A 93 21.66 -18.25 0.60
CA ASP A 93 22.70 -17.54 -0.15
C ASP A 93 22.76 -16.03 0.16
N GLY A 94 22.56 -15.67 1.43
CA GLY A 94 22.54 -14.27 1.90
C GLY A 94 21.30 -13.47 1.49
N LYS A 95 20.28 -14.12 0.93
CA LYS A 95 18.99 -13.52 0.53
C LYS A 95 17.88 -13.91 1.50
N LEU A 96 16.88 -13.03 1.61
CA LEU A 96 15.67 -13.25 2.40
C LEU A 96 14.78 -14.31 1.73
N VAL A 97 13.92 -14.96 2.50
CA VAL A 97 12.96 -15.95 1.99
C VAL A 97 11.54 -15.50 2.35
N LEU A 98 10.69 -15.25 1.35
CA LEU A 98 9.29 -14.88 1.59
C LEU A 98 8.47 -16.11 2.01
N ASP A 99 7.48 -15.89 2.87
CA ASP A 99 6.47 -16.89 3.20
C ASP A 99 5.38 -16.94 2.14
N VAL A 100 5.72 -17.55 1.00
CA VAL A 100 4.86 -17.59 -0.19
C VAL A 100 3.57 -18.38 0.07
N ASP A 101 3.65 -19.46 0.82
CA ASP A 101 2.47 -20.29 1.17
C ASP A 101 1.45 -19.47 1.97
N LEU A 102 1.90 -18.79 3.03
CA LEU A 102 1.03 -17.95 3.85
C LEU A 102 0.40 -16.80 3.04
N LEU A 103 1.20 -16.15 2.20
CA LEU A 103 0.73 -15.07 1.35
C LEU A 103 -0.31 -15.59 0.33
N LYS A 104 -0.06 -16.76 -0.26
CA LYS A 104 -0.95 -17.40 -1.23
C LYS A 104 -2.28 -17.79 -0.58
N GLU A 105 -2.26 -18.51 0.54
CA GLU A 105 -3.45 -18.92 1.27
C GLU A 105 -4.32 -17.71 1.63
N THR A 106 -3.69 -16.62 2.08
CA THR A 106 -4.39 -15.38 2.42
C THR A 106 -5.01 -14.72 1.19
N ILE A 107 -4.28 -14.62 0.08
CA ILE A 107 -4.80 -14.00 -1.15
C ILE A 107 -5.97 -14.82 -1.73
N GLU A 108 -5.87 -16.16 -1.75
CA GLU A 108 -6.94 -17.05 -2.21
C GLU A 108 -8.18 -16.93 -1.34
N THR A 109 -8.01 -16.94 -0.01
CA THR A 109 -9.12 -16.82 0.95
C THR A 109 -9.90 -15.52 0.79
N PHE A 110 -9.22 -14.43 0.41
CA PHE A 110 -9.81 -13.11 0.28
C PHE A 110 -9.93 -12.62 -1.16
N GLU A 111 -9.84 -13.52 -2.15
CA GLU A 111 -9.82 -13.17 -3.57
C GLU A 111 -11.04 -12.32 -3.97
N ASP A 112 -12.22 -12.64 -3.44
CA ASP A 112 -13.46 -11.90 -3.71
C ASP A 112 -13.41 -10.44 -3.27
N ASN A 113 -12.63 -10.15 -2.21
CA ASN A 113 -12.42 -8.82 -1.68
C ASN A 113 -11.33 -8.04 -2.41
N ILE A 114 -10.46 -8.73 -3.16
CA ILE A 114 -9.38 -8.11 -3.91
C ILE A 114 -9.91 -7.68 -5.28
N GLU A 115 -9.73 -6.40 -5.61
CA GLU A 115 -9.92 -5.89 -6.96
C GLU A 115 -8.64 -6.06 -7.77
N LYS A 116 -7.52 -5.66 -7.17
CA LYS A 116 -6.19 -5.77 -7.77
C LYS A 116 -5.12 -5.78 -6.69
N LEU A 117 -4.06 -6.55 -6.90
CA LEU A 117 -2.95 -6.67 -5.98
C LEU A 117 -1.63 -6.65 -6.75
N TYR A 118 -0.71 -5.79 -6.33
CA TYR A 118 0.62 -5.68 -6.87
C TYR A 118 1.64 -6.07 -5.80
N VAL A 119 2.57 -6.97 -6.14
CA VAL A 119 3.71 -7.33 -5.29
C VAL A 119 4.97 -6.84 -5.98
N GLY A 120 5.55 -5.75 -5.49
CA GLY A 120 6.83 -5.21 -5.98
C GLY A 120 7.97 -5.64 -5.08
N LEU A 121 9.08 -6.12 -5.65
CA LEU A 121 10.25 -6.54 -4.88
C LEU A 121 11.57 -6.27 -5.61
N PHE A 122 12.65 -6.12 -4.85
CA PHE A 122 14.00 -6.24 -5.40
C PHE A 122 14.36 -7.72 -5.54
N GLU A 123 14.24 -8.26 -6.75
CA GLU A 123 14.38 -9.70 -6.99
C GLU A 123 15.68 -10.29 -6.43
N ASN A 124 16.79 -9.57 -6.53
CA ASN A 124 18.09 -10.01 -6.00
C ASN A 124 18.17 -10.08 -4.46
N ARG A 125 17.20 -9.50 -3.73
CA ARG A 125 17.16 -9.54 -2.26
C ARG A 125 16.47 -10.80 -1.72
N PHE A 126 15.72 -11.51 -2.56
CA PHE A 126 14.94 -12.68 -2.16
C PHE A 126 15.42 -13.95 -2.89
N ALA A 127 15.50 -15.06 -2.17
CA ALA A 127 15.96 -16.34 -2.73
C ALA A 127 14.87 -17.04 -3.56
N ASN A 128 13.60 -16.84 -3.22
CA ASN A 128 12.47 -17.59 -3.74
C ASN A 128 11.50 -16.74 -4.59
N VAL A 129 12.04 -15.81 -5.39
CA VAL A 129 11.25 -14.98 -6.31
C VAL A 129 10.51 -15.83 -7.36
N GLU A 130 11.15 -16.88 -7.88
CA GLU A 130 10.53 -17.77 -8.87
C GLU A 130 9.39 -18.60 -8.27
N GLU A 131 9.50 -18.99 -6.99
CA GLU A 131 8.40 -19.62 -6.24
C GLU A 131 7.21 -18.66 -6.13
N LEU A 132 7.48 -17.40 -5.74
CA LEU A 132 6.47 -16.34 -5.65
C LEU A 132 5.75 -16.12 -7.00
N LYS A 133 6.51 -15.99 -8.10
CA LYS A 133 5.94 -15.79 -9.44
C LYS A 133 5.05 -16.96 -9.85
N LYS A 134 5.48 -18.20 -9.62
CA LYS A 134 4.71 -19.42 -9.91
C LYS A 134 3.46 -19.54 -9.04
N ALA A 135 3.55 -19.16 -7.77
CA ALA A 135 2.42 -19.25 -6.83
C ALA A 135 1.22 -18.41 -7.27
N PHE A 136 1.48 -17.28 -7.95
CA PHE A 136 0.47 -16.35 -8.45
C PHE A 136 0.30 -16.39 -9.97
N GLU A 137 0.94 -17.33 -10.66
CA GLU A 137 0.78 -17.53 -12.08
C GLU A 137 -0.68 -17.91 -12.39
N GLY A 138 -1.31 -17.18 -13.31
CA GLY A 138 -2.73 -17.39 -13.67
C GLY A 138 -3.75 -16.64 -12.80
N MET A 139 -3.35 -16.07 -11.65
CA MET A 139 -4.25 -15.21 -10.86
C MET A 139 -4.39 -13.83 -11.49
N LYS A 140 -5.50 -13.59 -12.20
CA LYS A 140 -5.73 -12.34 -12.98
C LYS A 140 -5.62 -11.04 -12.15
N LYS A 141 -5.93 -11.12 -10.86
CA LYS A 141 -5.94 -9.98 -9.94
C LYS A 141 -4.56 -9.68 -9.33
N VAL A 142 -3.61 -10.59 -9.43
CA VAL A 142 -2.29 -10.48 -8.81
C VAL A 142 -1.23 -10.24 -9.88
N GLU A 143 -0.37 -9.25 -9.67
CA GLU A 143 0.79 -9.00 -10.51
C GLU A 143 2.04 -8.99 -9.62
N VAL A 144 2.98 -9.90 -9.88
CA VAL A 144 4.31 -9.91 -9.25
C VAL A 144 5.28 -9.17 -10.18
N LEU A 145 5.90 -8.11 -9.67
CA LEU A 145 6.64 -7.12 -10.44
C LEU A 145 7.98 -6.80 -9.77
N SER A 146 8.94 -6.30 -10.54
CA SER A 146 10.09 -5.62 -9.96
C SER A 146 9.65 -4.31 -9.27
N MET A 147 10.45 -3.80 -8.33
CA MET A 147 10.18 -2.49 -7.71
C MET A 147 10.08 -1.34 -8.73
N ARG A 148 10.79 -1.42 -9.86
CA ARG A 148 10.71 -0.44 -10.94
C ARG A 148 9.33 -0.47 -11.60
N GLU A 149 8.87 -1.65 -11.97
CA GLU A 149 7.57 -1.85 -12.61
C GLU A 149 6.42 -1.50 -11.67
N LEU A 150 6.53 -1.82 -10.37
CA LEU A 150 5.56 -1.37 -9.37
C LEU A 150 5.41 0.15 -9.38
N ARG A 151 6.52 0.89 -9.46
CA ARG A 151 6.50 2.37 -9.51
C ARG A 151 5.73 2.87 -10.73
N GLU A 152 5.96 2.28 -11.89
CA GLU A 152 5.24 2.60 -13.13
C GLU A 152 3.75 2.30 -13.00
N ARG A 153 3.40 1.19 -12.34
CA ARG A 153 2.01 0.79 -12.10
C ARG A 153 1.29 1.76 -11.17
N ILE A 154 1.96 2.21 -10.11
CA ILE A 154 1.41 3.18 -9.15
C ILE A 154 0.99 4.49 -9.83
N GLN A 155 1.78 4.98 -10.79
CA GLN A 155 1.42 6.21 -11.52
C GLN A 155 0.12 6.07 -12.33
N ASN A 156 -0.22 4.83 -12.69
CA ASN A 156 -1.42 4.48 -13.46
C ASN A 156 -2.55 3.91 -12.58
N ILE A 157 -2.45 3.96 -11.25
CA ILE A 157 -3.56 3.55 -10.37
C ILE A 157 -4.69 4.57 -10.49
N GLU A 158 -5.89 4.04 -10.71
CA GLU A 158 -7.16 4.77 -10.66
C GLU A 158 -7.98 4.23 -9.50
N LEU A 159 -8.62 5.11 -8.75
CA LEU A 159 -9.56 4.70 -7.72
C LEU A 159 -10.89 4.30 -8.36
N GLY A 160 -11.45 3.17 -7.93
CA GLY A 160 -12.84 2.81 -8.24
C GLY A 160 -13.80 3.94 -7.89
N GLY A 161 -14.82 4.12 -8.74
CA GLY A 161 -15.89 5.11 -8.56
C GLY A 161 -16.83 4.78 -7.42
#